data_AF-I1WZ38-F1
#
_entry.id   AF-I1WZ38-F1
#
_cell.length_a   1.000
_cell.length_b   1.000
_cell.length_c   1.000
_cell.angle_alpha   90.00
_cell.angle_beta   90.00
_cell.angle_gamma   90.00
#
_symmetry.space_group_name_H-M   'P 1'
#
loop_
_entity.id
_entity.type
_entity.pdbx_description
1 polymer ?
#
loop_
_entity_poly.entity_id
_entity_poly.type
_entity_poly.pdbx_seq_one_letter_code
_entity_poly.pdbx_strand_id
1 'polypeptide(L)'
;MADRGAPIWKEKRDRWVSVCDDCHSPRFSRENLQALDEAVKDAGLKYRETFKVAADLVKDGVADPMPKDLAPDWSGQHIWSLKIGAYHDDPAFGGATGESGEFRMSNCTDIERLCFESVGYFQTYIYKGMAHGSWNDATYSDGSFGMDRWLVNVKQDASQARRLAAIEKKVGVNWVPESFWKTGEWLDQLTGPYIVKNHPGKTIFDLCPDPGWLDT
;
A
#
# COMPACT_ATOMS: atom_id res chain seq x y z
N MET A 1 8.27 9.20 -3.39
CA MET A 1 9.02 8.55 -4.49
C MET A 1 10.31 9.31 -4.72
N ALA A 2 11.42 8.61 -4.95
CA ALA A 2 12.73 9.26 -5.14
C ALA A 2 12.94 9.69 -6.60
N ASP A 3 13.24 10.97 -6.81
CA ASP A 3 13.76 11.51 -8.06
C ASP A 3 15.25 11.19 -8.15
N ARG A 4 15.65 10.30 -9.07
CA ARG A 4 17.05 9.86 -9.20
C ARG A 4 17.86 10.76 -10.13
N GLY A 5 17.21 11.73 -10.79
CA GLY A 5 17.84 12.79 -11.58
C GLY A 5 18.18 14.02 -10.75
N ALA A 6 17.68 14.11 -9.51
CA ALA A 6 17.97 15.19 -8.59
C ALA A 6 19.48 15.34 -8.29
N PRO A 7 19.98 16.57 -7.99
CA PRO A 7 21.40 16.83 -7.78
C PRO A 7 22.08 15.94 -6.73
N ILE A 8 21.37 15.56 -5.67
CA ILE A 8 21.88 14.68 -4.60
C ILE A 8 22.29 13.28 -5.12
N TRP A 9 21.78 12.86 -6.28
CA TRP A 9 22.10 11.59 -6.91
C TRP A 9 22.92 11.72 -8.20
N LYS A 10 23.43 12.93 -8.50
CA LYS A 10 24.12 13.23 -9.77
C LYS A 10 25.22 12.22 -10.10
N GLU A 11 26.11 11.92 -9.15
CA GLU A 11 27.22 10.98 -9.37
C GLU A 11 26.73 9.56 -9.67
N LYS A 12 25.67 9.11 -9.00
CA LYS A 12 25.07 7.79 -9.26
C LYS A 12 24.37 7.76 -10.62
N ARG A 13 23.72 8.84 -11.04
CA ARG A 13 23.15 8.97 -12.40
C ARG A 13 24.25 8.99 -13.46
N ASP A 14 25.33 9.72 -13.23
CA ASP A 14 26.47 9.78 -14.15
C ASP A 14 27.09 8.39 -14.38
N ARG A 15 27.19 7.57 -13.32
CA ARG A 15 27.62 6.16 -13.44
C ARG A 15 26.66 5.29 -14.27
N TRP A 16 25.36 5.57 -14.25
CA TRP A 16 24.41 4.89 -15.16
C TRP A 16 24.58 5.36 -16.59
N VAL A 17 24.72 6.67 -16.80
CA VAL A 17 24.96 7.25 -18.12
C VAL A 17 26.23 6.68 -18.74
N SER A 18 27.30 6.44 -17.96
CA SER A 18 28.53 5.82 -18.48
C SER A 18 28.36 4.38 -18.94
N VAL A 19 27.38 3.63 -18.40
CA VAL A 19 27.04 2.29 -18.91
C VAL A 19 26.32 2.40 -20.25
N CYS A 20 25.43 3.37 -20.41
CA CYS A 20 24.72 3.61 -21.67
C CYS A 20 25.63 4.20 -22.76
N ASP A 21 26.74 4.82 -22.38
CA ASP A 21 27.69 5.50 -23.28
C ASP A 21 28.41 4.54 -24.24
N ASP A 22 28.42 3.24 -23.91
CA ASP A 22 28.94 2.19 -24.80
C ASP A 22 28.23 2.19 -26.17
N CYS A 23 26.96 2.63 -26.24
CA CYS A 23 26.14 2.58 -27.46
C CYS A 23 25.35 3.86 -27.77
N HIS A 24 25.26 4.83 -26.86
CA HIS A 24 24.44 6.03 -27.02
C HIS A 24 25.15 7.28 -26.49
N SER A 25 24.89 8.44 -27.11
CA SER A 25 25.45 9.70 -26.58
C SER A 25 25.02 9.95 -25.12
N PRO A 26 25.88 10.57 -24.27
CA PRO A 26 25.56 10.82 -22.87
C PRO A 26 24.28 11.64 -22.67
N ARG A 27 23.99 12.55 -23.61
CA ARG A 27 22.78 13.38 -23.59
C ARG A 27 21.52 12.55 -23.76
N PHE A 28 21.47 11.70 -24.78
CA PHE A 28 20.33 10.82 -25.05
C PHE A 28 20.01 9.95 -23.83
N SER A 29 21.03 9.29 -23.27
CA SER A 29 20.88 8.40 -22.11
C SER A 29 20.39 9.15 -20.88
N ARG A 30 20.93 10.35 -20.61
CA ARG A 30 20.55 11.17 -19.46
C ARG A 30 19.11 11.67 -19.56
N GLU A 31 18.71 12.19 -20.71
CA GLU A 31 17.36 12.70 -20.94
C GLU A 31 16.32 11.57 -20.92
N ASN A 32 16.66 10.38 -21.44
CA ASN A 32 15.78 9.21 -21.34
C ASN A 32 15.59 8.73 -19.89
N LEU A 33 16.67 8.68 -19.11
CA LEU A 33 16.59 8.36 -17.67
C LEU A 33 15.91 9.46 -16.85
N GLN A 34 15.92 10.71 -17.32
CA GLN A 34 15.13 11.78 -16.72
C GLN A 34 13.63 11.56 -16.96
N ALA A 35 13.22 11.08 -18.13
CA ALA A 35 11.83 10.72 -18.39
C ALA A 35 11.33 9.61 -17.44
N LEU A 36 12.19 8.65 -17.08
CA LEU A 36 11.90 7.69 -16.01
C LEU A 36 11.61 8.38 -14.68
N ASP A 37 12.41 9.39 -14.29
CA ASP A 37 12.23 10.09 -13.01
C ASP A 37 10.88 10.81 -12.95
N GLU A 38 10.48 11.47 -14.04
CA GLU A 38 9.16 12.11 -14.14
C GLU A 38 8.03 11.09 -14.05
N ALA A 39 8.10 9.99 -14.82
CA ALA A 39 7.08 8.94 -14.77
C ALA A 39 6.90 8.34 -13.36
N VAL A 40 8.00 8.19 -12.60
CA VAL A 40 7.97 7.72 -11.21
C VAL A 40 7.34 8.76 -10.26
N LYS A 41 7.62 10.06 -10.46
CA LYS A 41 7.00 11.13 -9.67
C LYS A 41 5.49 11.23 -9.93
N ASP A 42 5.10 11.12 -11.19
CA ASP A 42 3.70 11.17 -11.63
C ASP A 42 2.89 9.95 -11.17
N ALA A 43 3.48 8.76 -11.22
CA ALA A 43 2.88 7.58 -10.60
C ALA A 43 2.67 7.77 -9.10
N GLY A 44 3.66 8.36 -8.42
CA GLY A 44 3.57 8.70 -7.01
C GLY A 44 2.48 9.74 -6.70
N LEU A 45 2.16 10.64 -7.63
CA LEU A 45 1.03 11.57 -7.50
C LEU A 45 -0.29 10.81 -7.48
N LYS A 46 -0.51 9.91 -8.46
CA LYS A 46 -1.73 9.08 -8.53
C LYS A 46 -1.94 8.27 -7.26
N TYR A 47 -0.89 7.61 -6.77
CA TYR A 47 -1.03 6.78 -5.57
C TYR A 47 -1.35 7.60 -4.31
N ARG A 48 -0.83 8.83 -4.19
CA ARG A 48 -1.20 9.71 -3.06
C ARG A 48 -2.70 10.03 -3.06
N GLU A 49 -3.30 10.20 -4.24
CA GLU A 49 -4.74 10.38 -4.37
C GLU A 49 -5.50 9.10 -4.02
N THR A 50 -5.08 7.94 -4.52
CA THR A 50 -5.68 6.63 -4.19
C THR A 50 -5.64 6.36 -2.69
N PHE A 51 -4.47 6.55 -2.06
CA PHE A 51 -4.28 6.35 -0.63
C PHE A 51 -5.14 7.29 0.21
N LYS A 52 -5.29 8.55 -0.21
CA LYS A 52 -6.12 9.53 0.52
C LYS A 52 -7.57 9.06 0.65
N VAL A 53 -8.14 8.50 -0.42
CA VAL A 53 -9.50 7.95 -0.39
C VAL A 53 -9.63 6.82 0.63
N ALA A 54 -8.69 5.87 0.63
CA ALA A 54 -8.68 4.75 1.57
C ALA A 54 -8.49 5.20 3.03
N ALA A 55 -7.51 6.09 3.28
CA ALA A 55 -7.23 6.62 4.61
C ALA A 55 -8.43 7.38 5.19
N ASP A 56 -9.16 8.13 4.37
CA ASP A 56 -10.33 8.89 4.80
C ASP A 56 -11.48 7.97 5.24
N LEU A 57 -11.68 6.82 4.60
CA LEU A 57 -12.73 5.87 5.02
C LEU A 57 -12.48 5.36 6.44
N VAL A 58 -11.24 5.01 6.76
CA VAL A 58 -10.87 4.53 8.09
C VAL A 58 -10.99 5.64 9.13
N LYS A 59 -10.50 6.86 8.81
CA LYS A 59 -10.61 8.02 9.70
C LYS A 59 -12.05 8.44 9.98
N ASP A 60 -12.90 8.34 8.96
CA ASP A 60 -14.32 8.65 9.09
C ASP A 60 -15.11 7.51 9.77
N GLY A 61 -14.48 6.36 10.02
CA GLY A 61 -15.10 5.19 10.65
C GLY A 61 -16.12 4.48 9.76
N VAL A 62 -15.99 4.60 8.45
CA VAL A 62 -16.93 4.06 7.44
C VAL A 62 -16.26 3.07 6.47
N ALA A 63 -15.06 2.58 6.81
CA ALA A 63 -14.49 1.43 6.12
C ALA A 63 -15.28 0.16 6.47
N ASP A 64 -15.49 -0.69 5.48
CA ASP A 64 -16.39 -1.85 5.51
C ASP A 64 -15.63 -3.16 5.22
N PRO A 65 -15.02 -3.80 6.24
CA PRO A 65 -15.02 -3.43 7.67
C PRO A 65 -13.83 -2.56 8.10
N MET A 66 -13.87 -2.09 9.35
CA MET A 66 -12.73 -1.47 10.03
C MET A 66 -11.67 -2.52 10.42
N PRO A 67 -10.38 -2.15 10.60
CA PRO A 67 -9.30 -3.10 10.91
C PRO A 67 -9.56 -4.01 12.13
N LYS A 68 -10.20 -3.48 13.18
CA LYS A 68 -10.61 -4.23 14.39
C LYS A 68 -11.60 -5.37 14.09
N ASP A 69 -12.24 -5.33 12.93
CA ASP A 69 -13.28 -6.25 12.51
C ASP A 69 -12.82 -7.26 11.45
N LEU A 70 -11.56 -7.15 11.01
CA LEU A 70 -10.85 -8.20 10.28
C LEU A 70 -10.26 -9.23 11.24
N ALA A 71 -9.80 -10.37 10.72
CA ALA A 71 -8.95 -11.29 11.45
C ALA A 71 -7.64 -10.58 11.84
N PRO A 72 -7.05 -10.89 13.01
CA PRO A 72 -5.80 -10.28 13.41
C PRO A 72 -4.69 -10.55 12.39
N ASP A 73 -3.83 -9.57 12.19
CA ASP A 73 -2.65 -9.66 11.32
C ASP A 73 -1.62 -10.69 11.84
N TRP A 74 -0.54 -10.89 11.09
CA TRP A 74 0.49 -11.88 11.46
C TRP A 74 1.07 -11.67 12.87
N SER A 75 1.05 -10.44 13.41
CA SER A 75 1.57 -10.12 14.75
C SER A 75 0.56 -10.35 15.87
N GLY A 76 -0.70 -10.68 15.53
CA GLY A 76 -1.79 -10.84 16.50
C GLY A 76 -2.49 -9.52 16.83
N GLN A 77 -2.30 -8.48 16.01
CA GLN A 77 -2.87 -7.15 16.21
C GLN A 77 -3.96 -6.84 15.17
N HIS A 78 -4.61 -5.70 15.32
CA HIS A 78 -5.61 -5.17 14.38
C HIS A 78 -5.19 -3.81 13.83
N ILE A 79 -3.95 -3.73 13.33
CA ILE A 79 -3.41 -2.51 12.72
C ILE A 79 -3.91 -2.43 11.27
N TRP A 80 -4.26 -1.23 10.82
CA TRP A 80 -4.65 -1.00 9.43
C TRP A 80 -3.54 -1.41 8.47
N SER A 81 -3.88 -2.16 7.41
CA SER A 81 -2.87 -2.76 6.51
C SER A 81 -1.95 -1.70 5.88
N LEU A 82 -2.52 -0.55 5.53
CA LEU A 82 -1.80 0.51 4.82
C LEU A 82 -1.12 1.52 5.76
N LYS A 83 -1.10 1.28 7.09
CA LYS A 83 -0.41 2.15 8.04
C LYS A 83 1.11 2.08 7.84
N ILE A 84 1.71 3.21 7.46
CA ILE A 84 3.16 3.42 7.47
C ILE A 84 3.52 4.22 8.72
N GLY A 85 4.11 3.57 9.72
CA GLY A 85 4.38 4.16 11.04
C GLY A 85 5.27 5.41 11.00
N ALA A 86 6.14 5.53 10.00
CA ALA A 86 6.95 6.74 9.80
C ALA A 86 6.14 8.00 9.40
N TYR A 87 4.88 7.83 8.96
CA TYR A 87 4.03 8.92 8.48
C TYR A 87 2.68 9.03 9.18
N HIS A 88 2.28 8.00 9.94
CA HIS A 88 0.91 7.85 10.42
C HIS A 88 0.87 7.41 11.87
N ASP A 89 0.35 8.29 12.74
CA ASP A 89 0.09 8.03 14.16
C ASP A 89 -1.38 8.28 14.53
N ASP A 90 -2.27 8.30 13.53
CA ASP A 90 -3.71 8.45 13.79
C ASP A 90 -4.23 7.21 14.57
N PRO A 91 -4.88 7.40 15.73
CA PRO A 91 -5.39 6.29 16.53
C PRO A 91 -6.34 5.36 15.76
N ALA A 92 -7.04 5.86 14.74
CA ALA A 92 -7.92 5.06 13.90
C ALA A 92 -7.18 3.94 13.14
N PHE A 93 -5.87 4.07 12.96
CA PHE A 93 -5.05 3.07 12.27
C PHE A 93 -4.49 1.98 13.18
N GLY A 94 -4.58 2.13 14.51
CA GLY A 94 -4.08 1.16 15.48
C GLY A 94 -2.55 1.10 15.61
N GLY A 95 -2.07 0.22 16.48
CA GLY A 95 -0.64 0.02 16.77
C GLY A 95 0.01 1.14 17.58
N ALA A 96 1.25 0.93 17.99
CA ALA A 96 2.06 1.93 18.68
C ALA A 96 2.53 3.06 17.72
N THR A 97 3.00 4.17 18.29
CA THR A 97 3.63 5.26 17.55
C THR A 97 4.86 4.74 16.79
N GLY A 98 4.95 5.04 15.50
CA GLY A 98 6.04 4.54 14.65
C GLY A 98 5.90 3.09 14.17
N GLU A 99 4.97 2.30 14.72
CA GLU A 99 4.68 0.93 14.28
C GLU A 99 3.87 0.95 12.97
N SER A 100 4.29 0.18 11.97
CA SER A 100 3.54 0.02 10.71
C SER A 100 2.57 -1.16 10.81
N GLY A 101 1.53 -1.15 9.97
CA GLY A 101 0.68 -2.31 9.79
C GLY A 101 1.34 -3.37 8.90
N GLU A 102 0.77 -4.56 8.88
CA GLU A 102 1.13 -5.57 7.90
C GLU A 102 0.60 -5.16 6.51
N PHE A 103 1.51 -4.69 5.65
CA PHE A 103 1.18 -4.28 4.28
C PHE A 103 0.93 -5.51 3.39
N ARG A 104 -0.33 -5.70 2.96
CA ARG A 104 -0.78 -6.96 2.35
C ARG A 104 -1.92 -6.75 1.34
N MET A 105 -2.18 -7.79 0.54
CA MET A 105 -3.31 -7.90 -0.39
C MET A 105 -4.40 -8.88 0.09
N SER A 106 -4.21 -9.50 1.25
CA SER A 106 -5.06 -10.55 1.83
C SER A 106 -5.60 -10.12 3.19
N ASN A 107 -6.69 -10.73 3.67
CA ASN A 107 -7.33 -10.39 4.96
C ASN A 107 -7.45 -8.86 5.16
N CYS A 108 -8.12 -8.21 4.21
CA CYS A 108 -8.28 -6.76 4.13
C CYS A 108 -9.51 -6.43 3.27
N THR A 109 -9.93 -5.16 3.27
CA THR A 109 -10.96 -4.67 2.35
C THR A 109 -10.47 -4.69 0.91
N ASP A 110 -11.40 -4.66 -0.05
CA ASP A 110 -11.04 -4.50 -1.46
C ASP A 110 -10.28 -3.19 -1.69
N ILE A 111 -10.62 -2.11 -0.98
CA ILE A 111 -9.92 -0.82 -1.10
C ILE A 111 -8.47 -0.94 -0.63
N GLU A 112 -8.20 -1.61 0.49
CA GLU A 112 -6.83 -1.89 0.94
C GLU A 112 -6.06 -2.72 -0.08
N ARG A 113 -6.67 -3.79 -0.62
CA ARG A 113 -6.09 -4.63 -1.67
C ARG A 113 -5.79 -3.83 -2.94
N LEU A 114 -6.72 -3.03 -3.43
CA LEU A 114 -6.54 -2.24 -4.65
C LEU A 114 -5.47 -1.16 -4.47
N CYS A 115 -5.35 -0.56 -3.28
CA CYS A 115 -4.23 0.30 -2.94
C CYS A 115 -2.90 -0.47 -2.99
N PHE A 116 -2.84 -1.65 -2.36
CA PHE A 116 -1.67 -2.52 -2.42
C PHE A 116 -1.28 -2.82 -3.87
N GLU A 117 -2.22 -3.24 -4.72
CA GLU A 117 -1.97 -3.58 -6.12
C GLU A 117 -1.47 -2.37 -6.93
N SER A 118 -2.07 -1.20 -6.70
CA SER A 118 -1.68 0.04 -7.40
C SER A 118 -0.22 0.41 -7.15
N VAL A 119 0.23 0.36 -5.89
CA VAL A 119 1.62 0.71 -5.52
C VAL A 119 2.60 -0.44 -5.69
N GLY A 120 2.17 -1.66 -5.39
CA GLY A 120 2.99 -2.87 -5.30
C GLY A 120 3.16 -3.59 -6.64
N TYR A 121 2.21 -3.45 -7.57
CA TYR A 121 2.27 -4.03 -8.91
C TYR A 121 2.44 -2.94 -9.97
N PHE A 122 1.40 -2.14 -10.24
CA PHE A 122 1.36 -1.25 -11.43
C PHE A 122 2.39 -0.13 -11.40
N GLN A 123 2.58 0.50 -10.25
CA GLN A 123 3.63 1.51 -10.12
C GLN A 123 5.03 0.93 -10.32
N THR A 124 5.23 -0.37 -10.00
CA THR A 124 6.51 -1.03 -10.27
C THR A 124 6.70 -1.26 -11.77
N TYR A 125 5.63 -1.52 -12.53
CA TYR A 125 5.67 -1.64 -13.98
C TYR A 125 6.05 -0.31 -14.64
N ILE A 126 5.63 0.83 -14.08
CA ILE A 126 6.07 2.16 -14.54
C ILE A 126 7.57 2.35 -14.34
N TYR A 127 8.06 2.13 -13.11
CA TYR A 127 9.49 2.27 -12.83
C TYR A 127 10.33 1.32 -13.68
N LYS A 128 9.97 0.04 -13.72
CA LYS A 128 10.74 -0.99 -14.44
C LYS A 128 10.57 -0.87 -15.96
N GLY A 129 9.38 -0.55 -16.45
CA GLY A 129 9.11 -0.34 -17.88
C GLY A 129 9.95 0.80 -18.43
N MET A 130 9.92 1.98 -17.76
CA MET A 130 10.75 3.12 -18.16
C MET A 130 12.26 2.82 -18.05
N ALA A 131 12.68 2.05 -17.04
CA ALA A 131 14.09 1.69 -16.86
C ALA A 131 14.65 0.76 -17.94
N HIS A 132 13.78 -0.08 -18.54
CA HIS A 132 14.19 -1.09 -19.52
C HIS A 132 13.63 -0.81 -20.92
N GLY A 133 13.12 0.40 -21.17
CA GLY A 133 12.59 0.82 -22.48
C GLY A 133 11.29 0.11 -22.91
N SER A 134 10.59 -0.55 -21.99
CA SER A 134 9.25 -1.10 -22.25
C SER A 134 8.21 -0.01 -22.00
N TRP A 135 7.94 0.78 -23.03
CA TRP A 135 7.01 1.91 -22.96
C TRP A 135 5.58 1.47 -22.64
N ASN A 136 5.19 0.28 -23.08
CA ASN A 136 3.84 -0.22 -22.85
C ASN A 136 3.65 -0.74 -21.42
N ASP A 137 4.66 -1.38 -20.81
CA ASP A 137 4.62 -1.71 -19.37
C ASP A 137 4.53 -0.45 -18.51
N ALA A 138 5.12 0.67 -18.96
CA ALA A 138 4.97 1.94 -18.26
C ALA A 138 3.61 2.62 -18.47
N THR A 139 2.80 2.15 -19.42
CA THR A 139 1.56 2.82 -19.83
C THR A 139 0.38 1.85 -19.87
N TYR A 140 0.10 1.24 -21.02
CA TYR A 140 -1.12 0.47 -21.29
C TYR A 140 -1.12 -0.95 -20.71
N SER A 141 0.03 -1.62 -20.65
CA SER A 141 0.18 -2.94 -20.03
C SER A 141 0.23 -2.80 -18.51
N ASP A 142 -0.89 -2.35 -17.94
CA ASP A 142 -1.11 -2.18 -16.50
C ASP A 142 -0.12 -1.25 -15.78
N GLY A 143 0.62 -0.40 -16.49
CA GLY A 143 1.44 0.66 -15.89
C GLY A 143 0.61 1.85 -15.43
N SER A 144 0.87 3.02 -16.02
CA SER A 144 0.17 4.27 -15.69
C SER A 144 -1.35 4.16 -15.79
N PHE A 145 -1.87 3.50 -16.82
CA PHE A 145 -3.31 3.31 -17.02
C PHE A 145 -3.87 2.16 -16.18
N GLY A 146 -3.01 1.24 -15.72
CA GLY A 146 -3.35 0.32 -14.62
C GLY A 146 -3.65 1.11 -13.35
N MET A 147 -2.77 2.01 -12.93
CA MET A 147 -3.04 2.85 -11.75
C MET A 147 -4.32 3.69 -11.89
N ASP A 148 -4.63 4.20 -13.08
CA ASP A 148 -5.87 4.96 -13.33
C ASP A 148 -7.12 4.11 -13.14
N ARG A 149 -7.13 2.89 -13.66
CA ARG A 149 -8.25 1.95 -13.49
C ARG A 149 -8.49 1.63 -12.00
N TRP A 150 -7.42 1.46 -11.22
CA TRP A 150 -7.55 1.14 -9.79
C TRP A 150 -7.96 2.36 -8.97
N LEU A 151 -7.54 3.56 -9.36
CA LEU A 151 -8.04 4.80 -8.74
C LEU A 151 -9.56 4.94 -8.93
N VAL A 152 -10.08 4.62 -10.13
CA VAL A 152 -11.53 4.61 -10.38
C VAL A 152 -12.24 3.59 -9.49
N ASN A 153 -11.73 2.36 -9.42
CA ASN A 153 -12.31 1.30 -8.58
C ASN A 153 -12.35 1.71 -7.11
N VAL A 154 -11.22 2.20 -6.56
CA VAL A 154 -11.15 2.66 -5.16
C VAL A 154 -12.15 3.78 -4.88
N LYS A 155 -12.31 4.76 -5.80
CA LYS A 155 -13.31 5.82 -5.65
C LYS A 155 -14.74 5.29 -5.68
N GLN A 156 -15.01 4.30 -6.52
CA GLN A 156 -16.33 3.70 -6.65
C GLN A 156 -16.69 2.92 -5.38
N ASP A 157 -15.80 2.07 -4.89
CA ASP A 157 -16.00 1.27 -3.68
C ASP A 157 -16.17 2.19 -2.46
N ALA A 158 -15.34 3.25 -2.36
CA ALA A 158 -15.47 4.25 -1.31
C ALA A 158 -16.80 4.99 -1.34
N SER A 159 -17.30 5.31 -2.54
CA SER A 159 -18.62 5.93 -2.72
C SER A 159 -19.74 5.01 -2.25
N GLN A 160 -19.64 3.72 -2.56
CA GLN A 160 -20.59 2.70 -2.12
C GLN A 160 -20.61 2.55 -0.60
N ALA A 161 -19.45 2.35 0.03
CA ALA A 161 -19.33 2.22 1.49
C ALA A 161 -19.94 3.43 2.21
N ARG A 162 -19.59 4.66 1.77
CA ARG A 162 -20.14 5.91 2.34
C ARG A 162 -21.64 6.02 2.17
N ARG A 163 -22.17 5.63 1.01
CA ARG A 163 -23.63 5.65 0.75
C ARG A 163 -24.37 4.67 1.65
N LEU A 164 -23.86 3.46 1.82
CA LEU A 164 -24.45 2.44 2.70
C LEU A 164 -24.45 2.93 4.15
N ALA A 165 -23.29 3.38 4.66
CA ALA A 165 -23.17 3.94 6.01
C ALA A 165 -24.15 5.11 6.25
N ALA A 166 -24.34 5.99 5.26
CA ALA A 166 -25.30 7.10 5.34
C ALA A 166 -26.76 6.62 5.38
N ILE A 167 -27.11 5.60 4.60
CA ILE A 167 -28.45 4.99 4.58
C ILE A 167 -28.71 4.30 5.92
N GLU A 168 -27.80 3.45 6.38
CA GLU A 168 -27.90 2.71 7.64
C GLU A 168 -28.09 3.65 8.83
N LYS A 169 -27.26 4.70 8.91
CA LYS A 169 -27.41 5.76 9.91
C LYS A 169 -28.80 6.42 9.86
N LYS A 170 -29.33 6.68 8.66
CA LYS A 170 -30.64 7.30 8.47
C LYS A 170 -31.80 6.39 8.88
N VAL A 171 -31.67 5.08 8.66
CA VAL A 171 -32.72 4.11 9.00
C VAL A 171 -32.55 3.49 10.39
N GLY A 172 -31.52 3.92 11.15
CA GLY A 172 -31.26 3.41 12.50
C GLY A 172 -30.69 1.99 12.54
N VAL A 173 -30.07 1.54 11.44
CA VAL A 173 -29.35 0.28 11.39
C VAL A 173 -27.90 0.52 11.79
N ASN A 174 -27.39 -0.29 12.71
CA ASN A 174 -25.96 -0.38 12.98
C ASN A 174 -25.45 -1.67 12.33
N TRP A 175 -24.79 -1.56 11.18
CA TRP A 175 -24.24 -2.72 10.50
C TRP A 175 -23.24 -3.46 11.39
N VAL A 176 -23.29 -4.79 11.32
CA VAL A 176 -22.39 -5.69 12.04
C VAL A 176 -21.56 -6.39 10.98
N PRO A 177 -20.23 -6.20 10.95
CA PRO A 177 -19.35 -6.90 10.03
C PRO A 177 -19.57 -8.40 10.05
N GLU A 178 -19.67 -9.01 8.88
CA GLU A 178 -19.95 -10.43 8.75
C GLU A 178 -18.81 -11.29 9.32
N SER A 179 -19.14 -12.50 9.76
CA SER A 179 -18.18 -13.38 10.44
C SER A 179 -17.00 -13.80 9.56
N PHE A 180 -17.17 -13.81 8.23
CA PHE A 180 -16.11 -14.20 7.29
C PHE A 180 -14.93 -13.24 7.27
N TRP A 181 -15.09 -12.02 7.80
CA TRP A 181 -13.98 -11.09 7.99
C TRP A 181 -13.05 -11.51 9.14
N LYS A 182 -13.57 -12.20 10.16
CA LYS A 182 -12.83 -12.54 11.39
C LYS A 182 -12.30 -13.98 11.40
N THR A 183 -13.05 -14.92 10.84
CA THR A 183 -12.76 -16.35 10.90
C THR A 183 -13.15 -17.05 9.61
N GLY A 184 -12.52 -18.19 9.33
CA GLY A 184 -12.80 -19.02 8.17
C GLY A 184 -11.74 -20.08 8.01
N GLU A 185 -12.02 -21.12 7.22
CA GLU A 185 -11.15 -22.31 7.12
C GLU A 185 -9.66 -21.97 6.88
N TRP A 186 -9.40 -20.97 6.03
CA TRP A 186 -8.04 -20.45 5.81
C TRP A 186 -7.57 -19.48 6.90
N LEU A 187 -8.39 -18.51 7.29
CA LEU A 187 -8.03 -17.49 8.30
C LEU A 187 -7.67 -18.14 9.64
N ASP A 188 -8.36 -19.21 10.03
CA ASP A 188 -8.18 -19.91 11.30
C ASP A 188 -6.83 -20.62 11.41
N GLN A 189 -6.11 -20.80 10.29
CA GLN A 189 -4.77 -21.40 10.25
C GLN A 189 -3.64 -20.36 10.42
N LEU A 190 -3.97 -19.07 10.47
CA LEU A 190 -2.97 -18.01 10.50
C LEU A 190 -2.38 -17.79 11.89
N THR A 191 -1.22 -17.14 11.91
CA THR A 191 -0.48 -16.81 13.14
C THR A 191 -1.27 -15.85 14.04
N GLY A 192 -1.95 -14.86 13.46
CA GLY A 192 -2.74 -13.88 14.21
C GLY A 192 -3.76 -14.52 15.15
N PRO A 193 -4.71 -15.34 14.63
CA PRO A 193 -5.69 -16.02 15.46
C PRO A 193 -5.06 -16.94 16.53
N TYR A 194 -3.95 -17.61 16.19
CA TYR A 194 -3.20 -18.41 17.16
C TYR A 194 -2.66 -17.55 18.31
N ILE A 195 -1.98 -16.44 18.02
CA ILE A 195 -1.42 -15.55 19.05
C ILE A 195 -2.53 -15.02 19.95
N VAL A 196 -3.62 -14.49 19.37
CA VAL A 196 -4.74 -13.93 20.13
C VAL A 196 -5.35 -14.97 21.08
N LYS A 197 -5.47 -16.22 20.65
CA LYS A 197 -6.05 -17.31 21.44
C LYS A 197 -5.09 -17.87 22.50
N ASN A 198 -3.84 -18.11 22.13
CA ASN A 198 -2.89 -18.88 22.93
C ASN A 198 -1.94 -18.01 23.76
N HIS A 199 -1.76 -16.75 23.38
CA HIS A 199 -0.87 -15.78 24.02
C HIS A 199 -1.55 -14.43 24.22
N PRO A 200 -2.70 -14.39 24.93
CA PRO A 200 -3.47 -13.15 25.09
C PRO A 200 -2.64 -12.05 25.75
N GLY A 201 -2.74 -10.83 25.21
CA GLY A 201 -2.01 -9.65 25.70
C GLY A 201 -0.57 -9.55 25.22
N LYS A 202 -0.13 -10.43 24.30
CA LYS A 202 1.18 -10.38 23.65
C LYS A 202 1.04 -10.28 22.14
N THR A 203 2.07 -9.77 21.50
CA THR A 203 2.28 -9.76 20.04
C THR A 203 3.36 -10.76 19.65
N ILE A 204 3.56 -10.99 18.36
CA ILE A 204 4.70 -11.81 17.89
C ILE A 204 6.05 -11.23 18.32
N PHE A 205 6.18 -9.91 18.44
CA PHE A 205 7.43 -9.25 18.84
C PHE A 205 7.77 -9.54 20.31
N ASP A 206 6.75 -9.68 21.17
CA ASP A 206 6.96 -10.11 22.56
C ASP A 206 7.35 -11.60 22.67
N LEU A 207 6.87 -12.41 21.71
CA LEU A 207 7.13 -13.86 21.66
C LEU A 207 8.47 -14.18 20.99
N CYS A 208 9.00 -13.27 20.18
CA CYS A 208 10.28 -13.37 19.49
C CYS A 208 11.17 -12.15 19.86
N PRO A 209 11.68 -12.09 21.10
CA PRO A 209 12.37 -10.91 21.63
C PRO A 209 13.82 -10.76 21.14
N ASP A 210 14.32 -11.70 20.35
CA ASP A 210 15.71 -11.72 19.92
C ASP A 210 15.99 -10.59 18.91
N PRO A 211 17.21 -10.02 18.89
CA PRO A 211 17.59 -9.00 17.91
C PRO A 211 17.37 -9.48 16.47
N GLY A 212 16.78 -8.61 15.65
CA GLY A 212 16.50 -8.88 14.25
C GLY A 212 17.66 -8.49 13.33
N TRP A 213 17.51 -8.78 12.04
CA TRP A 213 18.52 -8.42 11.03
C TRP A 213 18.76 -6.90 10.91
N LEU A 214 17.78 -6.06 11.26
CA LEU A 214 17.94 -4.61 11.21
C LEU A 214 18.72 -4.03 12.41
N ASP A 215 18.93 -4.83 13.47
CA ASP A 215 19.64 -4.40 14.68
C ASP A 215 21.16 -4.62 14.60
N THR A 216 21.64 -5.45 13.67
CA THR A 216 23.06 -5.87 13.53
C THR A 216 23.53 -5.87 12.09
#